data_AF-M0MHS3-F1
#
_entry.id   AF-M0MHS3-F1
#
_cell.length_a   1.000
_cell.length_b   1.000
_cell.length_c   1.000
_cell.angle_alpha   90.00
_cell.angle_beta   90.00
_cell.angle_gamma   90.00
#
_symmetry.space_group_name_H-M   'P 1'
#
loop_
_entity.id
_entity.type
_entity.pdbx_description
1 polymer ?
#
loop_
_entity_poly.entity_id
_entity_poly.type
_entity_poly.pdbx_seq_one_letter_code
_entity_poly.pdbx_strand_id
1 'polypeptide(L)'
;MLPEKRAMVGIEDTDDRARYLTFVACIDYQRDAEALWQKTRRLWDDERWIYEPTTLFEERSLEELVDLFREQGMRFGKRDAEIWHQNAETFYRHYRSTPLKLFEKHDFDAPSILKAVRSDSGFPYLGGEKIGPLWMRLMHEDVHPLSNITEINIPVDVQIRKVTKVILGQEYSDTEIRSFWSQFCVEHGFDPVKVDQPLWLIGTHWNDWGREYLEDQLEAADVASDRPQLKVPLREEYGTIDEWLDAVAASIDVETEVMWEIYDQIDAEESEADQSRC
;
A
#
# COMPACT_ATOMS: atom_id res chain seq x y z
N MET A 1 3.49 0.77 -19.04
CA MET A 1 4.47 0.04 -18.20
C MET A 1 4.66 0.84 -16.94
N LEU A 2 4.59 0.19 -15.78
CA LEU A 2 4.73 0.85 -14.47
C LEU A 2 6.15 1.41 -14.26
N PRO A 3 6.30 2.52 -13.51
CA PRO A 3 7.60 3.16 -13.28
C PRO A 3 8.65 2.20 -12.70
N GLU A 4 8.28 1.38 -11.72
CA GLU A 4 9.16 0.42 -11.06
C GLU A 4 9.69 -0.64 -12.05
N LYS A 5 8.83 -1.15 -12.94
CA LYS A 5 9.20 -2.19 -13.92
C LYS A 5 10.23 -1.64 -14.90
N ARG A 6 10.09 -0.37 -15.31
CA ARG A 6 11.06 0.32 -16.17
C ARG A 6 12.38 0.52 -15.43
N ALA A 7 12.32 0.90 -14.16
CA ALA A 7 13.48 1.19 -13.33
C ALA A 7 14.27 -0.06 -12.90
N MET A 8 13.66 -1.26 -12.95
CA MET A 8 14.37 -2.51 -12.66
C MET A 8 15.11 -3.11 -13.87
N VAL A 9 14.93 -2.57 -15.07
CA VAL A 9 15.61 -3.10 -16.27
C VAL A 9 17.12 -3.03 -16.07
N GLY A 10 17.78 -4.20 -16.18
CA GLY A 10 19.23 -4.36 -16.02
C GLY A 10 19.68 -4.71 -14.60
N ILE A 11 18.78 -4.76 -13.62
CA ILE A 11 19.07 -5.32 -12.29
C ILE A 11 18.71 -6.80 -12.34
N GLU A 12 19.69 -7.70 -12.40
CA GLU A 12 19.45 -9.14 -12.59
C GLU A 12 19.55 -9.95 -11.29
N ASP A 13 20.46 -9.57 -10.40
CA ASP A 13 20.66 -10.25 -9.13
C ASP A 13 19.46 -10.06 -8.19
N THR A 14 19.01 -11.16 -7.56
CA THR A 14 17.82 -11.17 -6.71
C THR A 14 18.00 -10.33 -5.45
N ASP A 15 19.19 -10.35 -4.84
CA ASP A 15 19.47 -9.59 -3.63
C ASP A 15 19.54 -8.09 -3.93
N ASP A 16 20.16 -7.74 -5.07
CA ASP A 16 20.16 -6.39 -5.62
C ASP A 16 18.75 -5.87 -5.87
N ARG A 17 17.88 -6.65 -6.52
CA ARG A 17 16.48 -6.27 -6.74
C ARG A 17 15.76 -6.04 -5.42
N ALA A 18 15.95 -6.95 -4.46
CA ALA A 18 15.32 -6.83 -3.15
C ALA A 18 15.72 -5.52 -2.46
N ARG A 19 17.02 -5.19 -2.44
CA ARG A 19 17.52 -3.94 -1.86
C ARG A 19 17.02 -2.72 -2.62
N TYR A 20 17.14 -2.71 -3.93
CA TYR A 20 16.67 -1.63 -4.80
C TYR A 20 15.18 -1.32 -4.53
N LEU A 21 14.32 -2.32 -4.67
CA LEU A 21 12.88 -2.17 -4.48
C LEU A 21 12.53 -1.72 -3.07
N THR A 22 13.18 -2.28 -2.04
CA THR A 22 12.92 -1.90 -0.64
C THR A 22 13.21 -0.43 -0.40
N PHE A 23 14.39 0.02 -0.80
CA PHE A 23 14.80 1.38 -0.49
C PHE A 23 14.06 2.43 -1.33
N VAL A 24 13.74 2.12 -2.60
CA VAL A 24 12.92 3.04 -3.38
C VAL A 24 11.49 3.10 -2.85
N ALA A 25 10.89 1.94 -2.53
CA ALA A 25 9.52 1.88 -2.01
C ALA A 25 9.37 2.61 -0.66
N CYS A 26 10.37 2.52 0.24
CA CYS A 26 10.27 3.15 1.55
C CYS A 26 10.18 4.68 1.49
N ILE A 27 10.51 5.31 0.35
CA ILE A 27 10.30 6.73 0.12
C ILE A 27 9.25 7.03 -0.97
N ASP A 28 8.51 6.05 -1.50
CA ASP A 28 7.49 6.26 -2.56
C ASP A 28 6.15 6.81 -2.04
N TYR A 29 6.24 7.87 -1.23
CA TYR A 29 5.11 8.51 -0.59
C TYR A 29 5.03 10.01 -0.93
N GLN A 30 3.80 10.49 -1.20
CA GLN A 30 3.45 11.89 -1.48
C GLN A 30 4.33 12.57 -2.54
N ARG A 31 4.63 11.87 -3.63
CA ARG A 31 5.46 12.37 -4.73
C ARG A 31 5.02 11.80 -6.07
N ASP A 32 5.66 12.32 -7.12
CA ASP A 32 5.57 11.75 -8.46
C ASP A 32 6.40 10.47 -8.50
N ALA A 33 5.74 9.33 -8.66
CA ALA A 33 6.37 8.02 -8.71
C ALA A 33 7.29 7.90 -9.94
N GLU A 34 6.87 8.36 -11.12
CA GLU A 34 7.67 8.29 -12.35
C GLU A 34 8.99 9.04 -12.19
N ALA A 35 8.94 10.27 -11.65
CA ALA A 35 10.12 11.06 -11.37
C ALA A 35 11.03 10.42 -10.30
N LEU A 36 10.45 9.79 -9.27
CA LEU A 36 11.21 9.07 -8.24
C LEU A 36 11.95 7.89 -8.84
N TRP A 37 11.24 6.96 -9.49
CA TRP A 37 11.80 5.71 -10.01
C TRP A 37 12.85 5.96 -11.12
N GLN A 38 12.66 6.98 -11.96
CA GLN A 38 13.68 7.40 -12.92
C GLN A 38 14.95 7.92 -12.24
N LYS A 39 14.82 8.68 -11.16
CA LYS A 39 15.95 9.24 -10.43
C LYS A 39 16.70 8.16 -9.66
N THR A 40 15.99 7.28 -8.96
CA THR A 40 16.62 6.19 -8.22
C THR A 40 17.26 5.17 -9.15
N ARG A 41 16.74 4.96 -10.37
CA ARG A 41 17.45 4.20 -11.42
C ARG A 41 18.82 4.79 -11.70
N ARG A 42 18.95 6.10 -11.88
CA ARG A 42 20.26 6.73 -12.12
C ARG A 42 21.18 6.56 -10.92
N LEU A 43 20.65 6.74 -9.70
CA LEU A 43 21.43 6.52 -8.48
C LEU A 43 21.86 5.07 -8.28
N TRP A 44 21.11 4.10 -8.80
CA TRP A 44 21.55 2.71 -8.80
C TRP A 44 22.81 2.50 -9.65
N ASP A 45 22.93 3.20 -10.77
CA ASP A 45 24.12 3.14 -11.63
C ASP A 45 25.30 3.94 -11.04
N ASP A 46 25.03 5.15 -10.54
CA ASP A 46 26.07 6.11 -10.19
C ASP A 46 26.50 6.04 -8.72
N GLU A 47 25.57 5.72 -7.80
CA GLU A 47 25.71 5.87 -6.35
C GLU A 47 25.28 4.61 -5.59
N ARG A 48 25.69 3.45 -6.12
CA ARG A 48 25.22 2.13 -5.65
C ARG A 48 25.34 1.88 -4.15
N TRP A 49 26.33 2.50 -3.50
CA TRP A 49 26.59 2.37 -2.06
C TRP A 49 25.37 2.72 -1.18
N ILE A 50 24.45 3.57 -1.64
CA ILE A 50 23.25 3.92 -0.85
C ILE A 50 22.30 2.72 -0.68
N TYR A 51 22.36 1.73 -1.56
CA TYR A 51 21.52 0.53 -1.51
C TYR A 51 22.16 -0.62 -0.74
N GLU A 52 23.37 -0.42 -0.22
CA GLU A 52 24.19 -1.44 0.43
C GLU A 52 24.34 -1.09 1.91
N PRO A 53 23.52 -1.67 2.82
CA PRO A 53 23.55 -1.29 4.22
C PRO A 53 24.93 -1.42 4.87
N THR A 54 25.67 -2.49 4.57
CA THR A 54 27.05 -2.65 5.05
C THR A 54 27.92 -1.45 4.67
N THR A 55 27.95 -1.08 3.39
CA THR A 55 28.71 0.09 2.89
C THR A 55 28.26 1.38 3.57
N LEU A 56 26.95 1.57 3.73
CA LEU A 56 26.36 2.74 4.37
C LEU A 56 26.85 2.94 5.82
N PHE A 57 27.05 1.85 6.58
CA PHE A 57 27.41 1.90 8.01
C PHE A 57 28.91 1.69 8.29
N GLU A 58 29.63 1.01 7.42
CA GLU A 58 31.05 0.71 7.61
C GLU A 58 31.97 1.74 6.92
N GLU A 59 31.52 2.33 5.83
CA GLU A 59 32.37 3.16 4.96
C GLU A 59 31.85 4.60 4.75
N ARG A 60 30.57 4.85 5.05
CA ARG A 60 29.88 6.11 4.73
C ARG A 60 29.17 6.69 5.96
N SER A 61 28.54 7.85 5.76
CA SER A 61 27.83 8.59 6.80
C SER A 61 26.42 8.98 6.36
N LEU A 62 25.55 9.22 7.35
CA LEU A 62 24.22 9.80 7.10
C LEU A 62 24.34 11.18 6.45
N GLU A 63 25.33 11.97 6.83
CA GLU A 63 25.59 13.30 6.27
C GLU A 63 25.85 13.23 4.75
N GLU A 64 26.70 12.29 4.30
CA GLU A 64 26.92 12.05 2.86
C GLU A 64 25.62 11.68 2.14
N LEU A 65 24.78 10.82 2.74
CA LEU A 65 23.51 10.43 2.15
C LEU A 65 22.53 11.62 2.06
N VAL A 66 22.48 12.45 3.11
CA VAL A 66 21.64 13.66 3.16
C VAL A 66 22.08 14.66 2.09
N ASP A 67 23.39 14.88 1.93
CA ASP A 67 23.92 15.81 0.94
C ASP A 67 23.66 15.29 -0.48
N LEU A 68 23.89 14.00 -0.74
CA LEU A 68 23.52 13.38 -2.01
C LEU A 68 22.02 13.56 -2.30
N PHE A 69 21.14 13.28 -1.34
CA PHE A 69 19.69 13.39 -1.55
C PHE A 69 19.25 14.83 -1.84
N ARG A 70 19.93 15.83 -1.24
CA ARG A 70 19.71 17.25 -1.55
C ARG A 70 20.19 17.60 -2.95
N GLU A 71 21.40 17.19 -3.32
CA GLU A 71 21.99 17.44 -4.64
C GLU A 71 21.15 16.84 -5.77
N GLN A 72 20.62 15.65 -5.54
CA GLN A 72 19.73 14.96 -6.48
C GLN A 72 18.31 15.53 -6.48
N GLY A 73 18.02 16.52 -5.62
CA GLY A 73 16.71 17.16 -5.51
C GLY A 73 15.61 16.18 -5.10
N MET A 74 15.90 15.26 -4.19
CA MET A 74 14.87 14.41 -3.57
C MET A 74 13.84 15.29 -2.85
N ARG A 75 12.55 14.96 -2.98
CA ARG A 75 11.44 15.82 -2.53
C ARG A 75 11.59 16.25 -1.07
N PHE A 76 11.96 15.32 -0.19
CA PHE A 76 12.18 15.62 1.22
C PHE A 76 13.65 15.42 1.63
N GLY A 77 14.61 15.59 0.72
CA GLY A 77 16.07 15.59 0.93
C GLY A 77 16.54 14.87 2.20
N LYS A 78 16.70 15.63 3.29
CA LYS A 78 17.11 15.13 4.60
C LYS A 78 16.21 14.03 5.18
N ARG A 79 14.89 14.23 5.18
CA ARG A 79 13.93 13.26 5.73
C ARG A 79 13.93 11.95 4.93
N ASP A 80 14.04 12.05 3.60
CA ASP A 80 14.14 10.86 2.74
C ASP A 80 15.42 10.08 3.07
N ALA A 81 16.55 10.77 3.25
CA ALA A 81 17.81 10.15 3.66
C ALA A 81 17.74 9.52 5.06
N GLU A 82 17.08 10.18 6.02
CA GLU A 82 16.88 9.63 7.37
C GLU A 82 16.04 8.35 7.35
N ILE A 83 14.93 8.32 6.60
CA ILE A 83 14.08 7.13 6.43
C ILE A 83 14.88 6.00 5.77
N TRP A 84 15.62 6.32 4.71
CA TRP A 84 16.45 5.36 3.99
C TRP A 84 17.53 4.76 4.88
N HIS A 85 18.26 5.60 5.60
CA HIS A 85 19.30 5.20 6.55
C HIS A 85 18.74 4.37 7.71
N GLN A 86 17.59 4.76 8.27
CA GLN A 86 16.99 3.99 9.38
C GLN A 86 16.56 2.59 8.94
N ASN A 87 15.94 2.44 7.76
CA ASN A 87 15.65 1.13 7.21
C ASN A 87 16.93 0.32 6.97
N ALA A 88 17.97 0.96 6.41
CA ALA A 88 19.26 0.32 6.18
C ALA A 88 19.91 -0.14 7.49
N GLU A 89 19.82 0.65 8.57
CA GLU A 89 20.35 0.31 9.88
C GLU A 89 19.73 -0.98 10.41
N THR A 90 18.42 -1.08 10.31
CA THR A 90 17.67 -2.25 10.75
C THR A 90 18.08 -3.49 9.93
N PHE A 91 18.21 -3.37 8.61
CA PHE A 91 18.70 -4.48 7.78
C PHE A 91 20.14 -4.87 8.09
N TYR A 92 21.04 -3.91 8.28
CA TYR A 92 22.44 -4.14 8.64
C TYR A 92 22.54 -4.90 9.97
N ARG A 93 21.88 -4.41 11.02
CA ARG A 93 21.98 -4.96 12.37
C ARG A 93 21.30 -6.31 12.54
N HIS A 94 20.17 -6.54 11.86
CA HIS A 94 19.29 -7.67 12.16
C HIS A 94 19.11 -8.67 11.02
N TYR A 95 19.44 -8.29 9.78
CA TYR A 95 19.08 -9.05 8.59
C TYR A 95 20.23 -9.16 7.58
N ARG A 96 21.48 -9.12 8.07
CA ARG A 96 22.70 -9.28 7.25
C ARG A 96 22.68 -8.38 6.00
N SER A 97 22.21 -7.15 6.16
CA SER A 97 22.16 -6.13 5.11
C SER A 97 21.26 -6.47 3.92
N THR A 98 20.31 -7.40 4.04
CA THR A 98 19.37 -7.72 2.96
C THR A 98 17.93 -7.92 3.48
N PRO A 99 16.92 -7.44 2.73
CA PRO A 99 15.52 -7.79 2.95
C PRO A 99 15.28 -9.30 2.91
N LEU A 100 16.03 -10.07 2.11
CA LEU A 100 15.79 -11.52 1.98
C LEU A 100 15.94 -12.27 3.30
N LYS A 101 16.80 -11.83 4.23
CA LYS A 101 16.91 -12.46 5.56
C LYS A 101 15.74 -12.17 6.47
N LEU A 102 15.08 -11.02 6.31
CA LEU A 102 13.81 -10.76 6.96
C LEU A 102 12.74 -11.72 6.41
N PHE A 103 12.71 -11.90 5.09
CA PHE A 103 11.69 -12.74 4.44
C PHE A 103 11.88 -14.22 4.78
N GLU A 104 13.12 -14.73 4.72
CA GLU A 104 13.49 -16.08 5.14
C GLU A 104 13.09 -16.36 6.60
N LYS A 105 13.29 -15.39 7.50
CA LYS A 105 12.92 -15.52 8.93
C LYS A 105 11.41 -15.72 9.15
N HIS A 106 10.60 -15.28 8.20
CA HIS A 106 9.14 -15.38 8.23
C HIS A 106 8.62 -16.36 7.16
N ASP A 107 9.47 -17.28 6.69
CA ASP A 107 9.11 -18.33 5.73
C ASP A 107 8.47 -17.80 4.43
N PHE A 108 8.83 -16.58 4.03
CA PHE A 108 8.25 -15.86 2.88
C PHE A 108 6.72 -15.64 2.98
N ASP A 109 6.17 -15.65 4.19
CA ASP A 109 4.75 -15.38 4.46
C ASP A 109 4.45 -13.87 4.51
N ALA A 110 3.66 -13.39 3.55
CA ALA A 110 3.44 -11.95 3.40
C ALA A 110 2.78 -11.29 4.63
N PRO A 111 1.73 -11.86 5.24
CA PRO A 111 1.14 -11.30 6.46
C PRO A 111 2.11 -11.27 7.64
N SER A 112 2.89 -12.33 7.85
CA SER A 112 3.88 -12.40 8.93
C SER A 112 4.99 -11.38 8.74
N ILE A 113 5.51 -11.21 7.53
CA ILE A 113 6.53 -10.21 7.20
C ILE A 113 5.98 -8.80 7.45
N LEU A 114 4.81 -8.49 6.88
CA LEU A 114 4.22 -7.16 7.01
C LEU A 114 3.88 -6.83 8.46
N LYS A 115 3.40 -7.80 9.24
CA LYS A 115 3.16 -7.64 10.68
C LYS A 115 4.45 -7.35 11.44
N ALA A 116 5.53 -8.07 11.15
CA ALA A 116 6.83 -7.84 11.79
C ALA A 116 7.34 -6.42 11.54
N VAL A 117 7.29 -5.98 10.28
CA VAL A 117 7.71 -4.63 9.86
C VAL A 117 6.81 -3.55 10.44
N ARG A 118 5.49 -3.77 10.53
CA ARG A 118 4.54 -2.86 11.20
C ARG A 118 4.84 -2.66 12.69
N SER A 119 5.27 -3.71 13.36
CA SER A 119 5.54 -3.69 14.81
C SER A 119 6.91 -3.14 15.18
N ASP A 120 7.79 -2.91 14.21
CA ASP A 120 9.17 -2.50 14.43
C ASP A 120 9.40 -1.08 13.92
N SER A 121 9.68 -0.17 14.86
CA SER A 121 9.95 1.24 14.55
C SER A 121 11.23 1.45 13.73
N GLY A 122 12.07 0.42 13.59
CA GLY A 122 13.23 0.38 12.70
C GLY A 122 12.88 0.40 11.21
N PHE A 123 11.61 0.22 10.85
CA PHE A 123 11.15 0.21 9.45
C PHE A 123 10.17 1.36 9.13
N PRO A 124 10.62 2.63 9.16
CA PRO A 124 9.76 3.74 8.82
C PRO A 124 9.21 3.59 7.39
N TYR A 125 7.92 3.87 7.25
CA TYR A 125 7.10 3.76 6.05
C TYR A 125 6.89 2.35 5.51
N LEU A 126 7.85 1.43 5.55
CA LEU A 126 7.62 0.04 5.13
C LEU A 126 6.50 -0.65 5.91
N GLY A 127 6.24 -0.27 7.17
CA GLY A 127 5.08 -0.75 7.93
C GLY A 127 3.76 -0.07 7.58
N GLY A 128 3.75 1.00 6.78
CA GLY A 128 2.56 1.84 6.57
C GLY A 128 1.45 1.17 5.75
N GLU A 129 0.22 1.69 5.89
CA GLU A 129 -1.01 1.18 5.24
C GLU A 129 -1.05 1.36 3.71
N LYS A 130 -0.08 2.06 3.12
CA LYS A 130 0.11 2.17 1.66
C LYS A 130 1.40 1.51 1.22
N ILE A 131 2.52 1.94 1.81
CA ILE A 131 3.86 1.54 1.37
C ILE A 131 4.15 0.07 1.70
N GLY A 132 3.66 -0.46 2.83
CA GLY A 132 3.83 -1.86 3.18
C GLY A 132 3.21 -2.81 2.15
N PRO A 133 1.92 -2.65 1.81
CA PRO A 133 1.31 -3.43 0.73
C PRO A 133 1.99 -3.27 -0.64
N LEU A 134 2.38 -2.05 -1.02
CA LEU A 134 3.15 -1.80 -2.24
C LEU A 134 4.47 -2.60 -2.23
N TRP A 135 5.20 -2.53 -1.12
CA TRP A 135 6.47 -3.24 -0.97
C TRP A 135 6.31 -4.77 -1.01
N MET A 136 5.25 -5.32 -0.39
CA MET A 136 4.92 -6.75 -0.51
C MET A 136 4.63 -7.16 -1.96
N ARG A 137 3.87 -6.35 -2.71
CA ARG A 137 3.63 -6.58 -4.14
C ARG A 137 4.94 -6.63 -4.93
N LEU A 138 5.78 -5.61 -4.79
CA LEU A 138 7.06 -5.50 -5.49
C LEU A 138 7.95 -6.72 -5.24
N MET A 139 8.01 -7.16 -3.98
CA MET A 139 8.78 -8.35 -3.60
C MET A 139 8.21 -9.64 -4.18
N HIS A 140 6.89 -9.82 -4.11
CA HIS A 140 6.21 -10.99 -4.65
C HIS A 140 6.43 -11.14 -6.17
N GLU A 141 6.37 -10.03 -6.91
CA GLU A 141 6.42 -10.06 -8.37
C GLU A 141 7.84 -10.15 -8.94
N ASP A 142 8.81 -9.47 -8.35
CA ASP A 142 10.11 -9.22 -8.99
C ASP A 142 11.30 -9.85 -8.26
N VAL A 143 11.08 -10.38 -7.05
CA VAL A 143 12.15 -10.93 -6.19
C VAL A 143 11.89 -12.39 -5.85
N HIS A 144 10.83 -12.68 -5.10
CA HIS A 144 10.48 -14.03 -4.68
C HIS A 144 8.97 -14.12 -4.40
N PRO A 145 8.25 -15.11 -4.96
CA PRO A 145 6.84 -15.32 -4.65
C PRO A 145 6.61 -15.48 -3.15
N LEU A 146 5.72 -14.67 -2.59
CA LEU A 146 5.30 -14.74 -1.20
C LEU A 146 4.05 -15.60 -1.03
N SER A 147 3.99 -16.39 0.04
CA SER A 147 2.78 -17.10 0.44
C SER A 147 1.77 -16.13 1.06
N ASN A 148 0.49 -16.47 0.96
CA ASN A 148 -0.63 -15.70 1.52
C ASN A 148 -0.65 -14.24 1.07
N ILE A 149 -0.12 -13.95 -0.13
CA ILE A 149 -0.12 -12.60 -0.71
C ILE A 149 -1.55 -12.06 -0.91
N THR A 150 -2.52 -12.96 -1.06
CA THR A 150 -3.95 -12.64 -1.20
C THR A 150 -4.55 -11.98 0.05
N GLU A 151 -3.90 -12.11 1.21
CA GLU A 151 -4.31 -11.46 2.46
C GLU A 151 -3.78 -10.03 2.58
N ILE A 152 -2.91 -9.59 1.66
CA ILE A 152 -2.39 -8.23 1.64
C ILE A 152 -3.35 -7.33 0.88
N ASN A 153 -3.86 -6.30 1.56
CA ASN A 153 -4.72 -5.28 0.97
C ASN A 153 -4.07 -4.56 -0.21
N ILE A 154 -4.85 -3.96 -1.10
CA ILE A 154 -4.30 -3.09 -2.14
C ILE A 154 -3.66 -1.82 -1.54
N PRO A 155 -2.58 -1.28 -2.13
CA PRO A 155 -2.02 0.00 -1.73
C PRO A 155 -2.92 1.16 -2.17
N VAL A 156 -3.76 1.67 -1.26
CA VAL A 156 -4.68 2.77 -1.59
C VAL A 156 -3.95 4.11 -1.67
N ASP A 157 -4.04 4.76 -2.83
CA ASP A 157 -3.53 6.12 -3.06
C ASP A 157 -4.53 7.00 -3.83
N VAL A 158 -4.10 8.20 -4.23
CA VAL A 158 -4.96 9.15 -4.95
C VAL A 158 -5.51 8.59 -6.27
N GLN A 159 -4.77 7.71 -6.96
CA GLN A 159 -5.22 7.11 -8.21
C GLN A 159 -6.26 6.02 -7.94
N ILE A 160 -6.00 5.16 -6.95
CA ILE A 160 -6.95 4.14 -6.52
C ILE A 160 -8.27 4.77 -6.04
N ARG A 161 -8.21 5.82 -5.21
CA ARG A 161 -9.40 6.58 -4.79
C ARG A 161 -10.19 7.12 -5.96
N LYS A 162 -9.50 7.73 -6.93
CA LYS A 162 -10.11 8.35 -8.09
C LYS A 162 -10.87 7.34 -8.94
N VAL A 163 -10.25 6.19 -9.22
CA VAL A 163 -10.87 5.11 -9.99
C VAL A 163 -12.03 4.49 -9.23
N THR A 164 -11.82 4.19 -7.94
CA THR A 164 -12.86 3.59 -7.08
C THR A 164 -14.09 4.49 -6.98
N LYS A 165 -13.90 5.81 -6.86
CA LYS A 165 -14.99 6.79 -6.84
C LYS A 165 -15.88 6.71 -8.08
N VAL A 166 -15.32 6.49 -9.25
CA VAL A 166 -16.10 6.38 -10.49
C VAL A 166 -16.81 5.03 -10.59
N ILE A 167 -16.14 3.95 -10.20
CA ILE A 167 -16.74 2.61 -10.20
C ILE A 167 -17.93 2.55 -9.25
N LEU A 168 -17.79 3.09 -8.04
CA LEU A 168 -18.82 3.01 -7.00
C LEU A 168 -19.76 4.22 -6.97
N GLY A 169 -19.49 5.26 -7.78
CA GLY A 169 -20.32 6.46 -7.88
C GLY A 169 -20.23 7.44 -6.71
N GLN A 170 -19.40 7.18 -5.69
CA GLN A 170 -19.24 8.06 -4.52
C GLN A 170 -17.83 7.95 -3.88
N GLU A 171 -17.53 8.88 -2.96
CA GLU A 171 -16.26 8.86 -2.22
C GLU A 171 -16.35 7.92 -1.02
N TYR A 172 -15.27 7.20 -0.76
CA TYR A 172 -15.12 6.28 0.35
C TYR A 172 -13.83 6.57 1.10
N SER A 173 -13.80 6.22 2.39
CA SER A 173 -12.58 6.21 3.19
C SER A 173 -11.60 5.15 2.69
N ASP A 174 -10.34 5.28 3.11
CA ASP A 174 -9.29 4.31 2.79
C ASP A 174 -9.61 2.89 3.29
N THR A 175 -10.25 2.79 4.44
CA THR A 175 -10.65 1.51 5.03
C THR A 175 -11.72 0.84 4.17
N GLU A 176 -12.76 1.59 3.79
CA GLU A 176 -13.84 1.09 2.94
C GLU A 176 -13.32 0.68 1.54
N ILE A 177 -12.41 1.46 0.95
CA ILE A 177 -11.78 1.11 -0.33
C ILE A 177 -11.02 -0.22 -0.21
N ARG A 178 -10.23 -0.41 0.87
CA ARG A 178 -9.52 -1.69 1.08
C ARG A 178 -10.49 -2.85 1.25
N SER A 179 -11.53 -2.67 2.07
CA SER A 179 -12.55 -3.70 2.28
C SER A 179 -13.25 -4.09 0.98
N PHE A 180 -13.68 -3.10 0.19
CA PHE A 180 -14.31 -3.34 -1.11
C PHE A 180 -13.41 -4.16 -2.04
N TRP A 181 -12.17 -3.73 -2.25
CA TRP A 181 -11.27 -4.43 -3.16
C TRP A 181 -10.83 -5.80 -2.63
N SER A 182 -10.73 -5.97 -1.32
CA SER A 182 -10.48 -7.27 -0.70
C SER A 182 -11.63 -8.24 -0.97
N GLN A 183 -12.87 -7.83 -0.71
CA GLN A 183 -14.06 -8.62 -0.99
C GLN A 183 -14.18 -8.95 -2.48
N PHE A 184 -14.01 -7.95 -3.36
CA PHE A 184 -13.99 -8.16 -4.81
C PHE A 184 -12.97 -9.21 -5.24
N CYS A 185 -11.77 -9.18 -4.66
CA CYS A 185 -10.73 -10.16 -4.95
C CYS A 185 -11.11 -11.57 -4.47
N VAL A 186 -11.71 -11.71 -3.30
CA VAL A 186 -12.20 -12.99 -2.77
C VAL A 186 -13.30 -13.56 -3.66
N GLU A 187 -14.33 -12.76 -3.98
CA GLU A 187 -15.49 -13.18 -4.77
C GLU A 187 -15.11 -13.64 -6.19
N HIS A 188 -14.10 -12.99 -6.78
CA HIS A 188 -13.69 -13.25 -8.16
C HIS A 188 -12.39 -14.05 -8.29
N GLY A 189 -11.78 -14.45 -7.17
CA GLY A 189 -10.53 -15.22 -7.16
C GLY A 189 -9.33 -14.46 -7.74
N PHE A 190 -9.24 -13.15 -7.49
CA PHE A 190 -8.09 -12.32 -7.87
C PHE A 190 -7.10 -12.15 -6.73
N ASP A 191 -5.82 -11.99 -7.06
CA ASP A 191 -4.83 -11.50 -6.11
C ASP A 191 -4.97 -9.98 -5.99
N PRO A 192 -5.15 -9.38 -4.80
CA PRO A 192 -5.28 -7.93 -4.64
C PRO A 192 -4.10 -7.16 -5.25
N VAL A 193 -2.88 -7.69 -5.07
CA VAL A 193 -1.64 -7.14 -5.63
C VAL A 193 -1.54 -7.20 -7.16
N LYS A 194 -2.48 -7.87 -7.85
CA LYS A 194 -2.59 -7.84 -9.32
C LYS A 194 -3.69 -6.90 -9.78
N VAL A 195 -4.64 -6.55 -8.90
CA VAL A 195 -5.75 -5.64 -9.19
C VAL A 195 -5.33 -4.19 -9.03
N ASP A 196 -4.40 -3.87 -8.12
CA ASP A 196 -3.95 -2.49 -7.91
C ASP A 196 -3.28 -1.89 -9.16
N GLN A 197 -2.50 -2.66 -9.91
CA GLN A 197 -1.78 -2.19 -11.10
C GLN A 197 -2.68 -1.59 -12.20
N PRO A 198 -3.70 -2.32 -12.72
CA PRO A 198 -4.58 -1.75 -13.73
C PRO A 198 -5.35 -0.53 -13.19
N LEU A 199 -5.79 -0.55 -11.93
CA LEU A 199 -6.44 0.62 -11.31
C LEU A 199 -5.51 1.83 -11.27
N TRP A 200 -4.25 1.63 -10.87
CA TRP A 200 -3.26 2.69 -10.81
C TRP A 200 -2.95 3.25 -12.20
N LEU A 201 -2.84 2.40 -13.23
CA LEU A 201 -2.61 2.83 -14.62
C LEU A 201 -3.77 3.70 -15.15
N ILE A 202 -5.01 3.26 -14.94
CA ILE A 202 -6.22 4.01 -15.32
C ILE A 202 -6.22 5.37 -14.61
N GLY A 203 -6.01 5.39 -13.29
CA GLY A 203 -6.02 6.62 -12.51
C GLY A 203 -4.87 7.58 -12.86
N THR A 204 -3.71 7.05 -13.22
CA THR A 204 -2.55 7.85 -13.67
C THR A 204 -2.81 8.53 -15.00
N HIS A 205 -3.39 7.81 -15.96
CA HIS A 205 -3.74 8.33 -17.28
C HIS A 205 -5.15 8.94 -17.36
N TRP A 206 -5.68 9.40 -16.22
CA TRP A 206 -7.08 9.82 -16.10
C TRP A 206 -7.51 10.87 -17.13
N ASN A 207 -6.67 11.88 -17.35
CA ASN A 207 -6.95 12.99 -18.27
C ASN A 207 -6.51 12.72 -19.72
N ASP A 208 -5.99 11.52 -20.00
CA ASP A 208 -5.48 11.11 -21.30
C ASP A 208 -6.44 10.08 -21.93
N TRP A 209 -6.45 8.86 -21.40
CA TRP A 209 -7.34 7.78 -21.87
C TRP A 209 -8.08 7.06 -20.74
N GLY A 210 -7.63 7.19 -19.49
CA GLY A 210 -8.09 6.36 -18.37
C GLY A 210 -9.57 6.57 -18.04
N ARG A 211 -10.04 7.82 -18.05
CA ARG A 211 -11.44 8.13 -17.75
C ARG A 211 -12.39 7.61 -18.82
N GLU A 212 -12.16 7.97 -20.08
CA GLU A 212 -12.98 7.55 -21.22
C GLU A 212 -13.01 6.02 -21.32
N TYR A 213 -11.84 5.37 -21.20
CA TYR A 213 -11.75 3.91 -21.16
C TYR A 213 -12.65 3.30 -20.08
N LEU A 214 -12.59 3.82 -18.85
CA LEU A 214 -13.38 3.27 -17.74
C LEU A 214 -14.87 3.51 -17.93
N GLU A 215 -15.26 4.71 -18.38
CA GLU A 215 -16.66 5.05 -18.69
C GLU A 215 -17.20 4.12 -19.80
N ASP A 216 -16.45 3.90 -20.88
CA ASP A 216 -16.79 2.97 -21.96
C ASP A 216 -16.94 1.52 -21.47
N GLN A 217 -16.02 1.05 -20.61
CA GLN A 217 -16.13 -0.31 -20.04
C GLN A 217 -17.37 -0.45 -19.15
N LEU A 218 -17.71 0.58 -18.37
CA LEU A 218 -18.91 0.58 -17.52
C LEU A 218 -20.19 0.66 -18.36
N GLU A 219 -20.22 1.45 -19.43
CA GLU A 219 -21.36 1.51 -20.36
C GLU A 219 -21.55 0.20 -21.13
N ALA A 220 -20.45 -0.40 -21.60
CA ALA A 220 -20.48 -1.72 -22.26
C ALA A 220 -20.97 -2.81 -21.30
N ALA A 221 -20.60 -2.72 -20.02
CA ALA A 221 -21.12 -3.58 -18.97
C ALA A 221 -22.61 -3.30 -18.65
N ASP A 222 -23.07 -2.05 -18.78
CA ASP A 222 -24.48 -1.63 -18.57
C ASP A 222 -25.45 -2.06 -19.68
N VAL A 223 -24.99 -2.80 -20.71
CA VAL A 223 -25.89 -3.63 -21.55
C VAL A 223 -26.37 -4.89 -20.77
N ALA A 224 -25.82 -5.12 -19.57
CA ALA A 224 -26.35 -6.03 -18.56
C ALA A 224 -26.36 -5.30 -17.19
N SER A 225 -27.48 -4.64 -16.89
CA SER A 225 -27.72 -3.92 -15.64
C SER A 225 -27.48 -4.79 -14.39
N ASP A 226 -26.38 -4.55 -13.68
CA ASP A 226 -26.22 -4.69 -12.23
C ASP A 226 -24.82 -4.20 -11.85
N ARG A 227 -24.66 -2.88 -11.67
CA ARG A 227 -23.44 -2.34 -11.04
C ARG A 227 -23.48 -2.74 -9.55
N PRO A 228 -22.44 -3.40 -8.99
CA PRO A 228 -22.42 -3.71 -7.57
C PRO A 228 -22.42 -2.39 -6.78
N GLN A 229 -23.57 -2.06 -6.21
CA GLN A 229 -23.66 -1.06 -5.18
C GLN A 229 -23.28 -1.75 -3.87
N LEU A 230 -22.20 -1.30 -3.24
CA LEU A 230 -22.03 -1.49 -1.80
C LEU A 230 -23.16 -0.71 -1.13
N LYS A 231 -24.31 -1.36 -0.95
CA LYS A 231 -25.40 -0.83 -0.13
C LYS A 231 -25.05 -1.11 1.32
N VAL A 232 -24.11 -0.34 1.86
CA VAL A 232 -23.99 -0.23 3.32
C VAL A 232 -25.21 0.56 3.77
N PRO A 233 -26.11 -0.03 4.57
CA PRO A 233 -27.33 0.64 4.99
C PRO A 233 -27.03 1.92 5.78
N LEU A 234 -27.69 3.02 5.45
CA LEU A 234 -27.49 4.29 6.16
C LEU A 234 -28.40 4.34 7.39
N ARG A 235 -27.89 4.79 8.55
CA ARG A 235 -28.64 4.81 9.82
C ARG A 235 -29.99 5.53 9.71
N GLU A 236 -30.04 6.60 8.93
CA GLU A 236 -31.22 7.44 8.71
C GLU A 236 -32.36 6.77 7.92
N GLU A 237 -32.09 5.62 7.29
CA GLU A 237 -33.08 4.84 6.53
C GLU A 237 -33.91 3.88 7.42
N TYR A 238 -33.58 3.77 8.71
CA TYR A 238 -34.14 2.75 9.63
C TYR A 238 -34.75 3.37 10.89
N GLY A 239 -35.89 2.81 11.33
CA GLY A 239 -36.66 3.33 12.45
C GLY A 239 -36.01 3.05 13.80
N THR A 240 -35.32 1.92 13.91
CA THR A 240 -34.57 1.52 15.11
C THR A 240 -33.12 1.23 14.79
N ILE A 241 -32.32 1.09 15.84
CA ILE A 241 -30.91 0.73 15.71
C ILE A 241 -30.74 -0.76 15.40
N ASP A 242 -31.58 -1.61 16.00
CA ASP A 242 -31.65 -3.04 15.74
C ASP A 242 -31.88 -3.31 14.24
N GLU A 243 -32.86 -2.62 13.64
CA GLU A 243 -33.19 -2.75 12.22
C GLU A 243 -32.02 -2.33 11.31
N TRP A 244 -31.27 -1.31 11.73
CA TRP A 244 -30.11 -0.83 11.00
C TRP A 244 -28.92 -1.80 11.13
N LEU A 245 -28.63 -2.29 12.34
CA LEU A 245 -27.53 -3.23 12.59
C LEU A 245 -27.77 -4.57 11.90
N ASP A 246 -29.02 -5.07 11.87
CA ASP A 246 -29.41 -6.26 11.10
C ASP A 246 -29.15 -6.08 9.61
N ALA A 247 -29.50 -4.91 9.07
CA ALA A 247 -29.28 -4.62 7.67
C ALA A 247 -27.77 -4.51 7.34
N VAL A 248 -26.99 -3.87 8.22
CA VAL A 248 -25.54 -3.74 8.06
C VAL A 248 -24.88 -5.11 8.13
N ALA A 249 -25.24 -5.93 9.13
CA ALA A 249 -24.75 -7.29 9.30
C ALA A 249 -25.00 -8.15 8.05
N ALA A 250 -26.22 -8.08 7.50
CA ALA A 250 -26.57 -8.75 6.26
C ALA A 250 -25.81 -8.22 5.03
N SER A 251 -25.47 -6.93 4.99
CA SER A 251 -24.75 -6.32 3.86
C SER A 251 -23.26 -6.70 3.79
N ILE A 252 -22.70 -7.17 4.91
CA ILE A 252 -21.28 -7.56 5.04
C ILE A 252 -21.08 -9.02 5.46
N ASP A 253 -22.15 -9.83 5.43
CA ASP A 253 -22.18 -11.27 5.75
C ASP A 253 -21.59 -11.64 7.12
N VAL A 254 -22.02 -10.93 8.17
CA VAL A 254 -21.67 -11.22 9.58
C VAL A 254 -22.92 -11.44 10.43
N GLU A 255 -22.76 -12.12 11.57
CA GLU A 255 -23.85 -12.25 12.56
C GLU A 255 -24.16 -10.88 13.20
N THR A 256 -25.44 -10.57 13.40
CA THR A 256 -25.88 -9.29 14.01
C THR A 256 -25.25 -9.09 15.40
N GLU A 257 -25.01 -10.15 16.18
CA GLU A 257 -24.34 -10.05 17.47
C GLU A 257 -22.95 -9.40 17.38
N VAL A 258 -22.19 -9.65 16.30
CA VAL A 258 -20.87 -9.03 16.08
C VAL A 258 -21.02 -7.53 15.82
N MET A 259 -22.09 -7.11 15.14
CA MET A 259 -22.38 -5.69 14.91
C MET A 259 -22.77 -4.96 16.20
N TRP A 260 -23.45 -5.65 17.13
CA TRP A 260 -23.71 -5.11 18.46
C TRP A 260 -22.45 -4.91 19.28
N GLU A 261 -21.53 -5.87 19.28
CA GLU A 261 -20.25 -5.72 20.00
C GLU A 261 -19.44 -4.51 19.49
N ILE A 262 -19.46 -4.28 18.19
CA ILE A 262 -18.80 -3.12 17.55
C ILE A 262 -19.54 -1.83 17.91
N TYR A 263 -20.88 -1.83 17.83
CA TYR A 263 -21.69 -0.66 18.14
C TYR A 263 -21.53 -0.21 19.60
N ASP A 264 -21.57 -1.15 20.55
CA ASP A 264 -21.42 -0.87 21.98
C ASP A 264 -20.03 -0.31 22.33
N GLN A 265 -18.98 -0.76 21.62
CA GLN A 265 -17.63 -0.21 21.79
C GLN A 265 -17.55 1.24 21.32
N ILE A 266 -18.15 1.56 20.16
CA ILE A 266 -18.15 2.92 19.61
C ILE A 266 -18.99 3.86 20.50
N ASP A 267 -20.17 3.45 20.93
CA ASP A 267 -21.07 4.25 21.79
C ASP A 267 -20.44 4.54 23.17
N ALA A 268 -19.68 3.57 23.71
CA ALA A 268 -18.92 3.75 24.93
C ALA A 268 -17.77 4.76 24.76
N GLU A 269 -17.02 4.69 23.66
CA GLU A 269 -15.93 5.62 23.36
C GLU A 269 -16.43 7.06 23.13
N GLU A 270 -17.57 7.24 22.45
CA GLU A 270 -18.19 8.55 22.25
C GLU A 270 -18.74 9.13 23.56
N SER A 271 -19.33 8.29 24.41
CA SER A 271 -19.80 8.69 25.75
C SER A 271 -18.67 9.11 26.69
N GLU A 272 -17.50 8.47 26.63
CA GLU A 272 -16.31 8.87 27.38
C GLU A 272 -15.67 10.15 26.82
N ALA A 273 -15.67 10.32 25.49
CA ALA A 273 -15.16 11.52 24.84
C ALA A 273 -15.98 12.77 25.19
N ASP A 274 -17.32 12.66 25.28
CA ASP A 274 -18.18 13.78 25.68
C ASP A 274 -18.06 14.12 27.18
N GLN A 275 -17.85 13.12 28.05
CA GLN A 275 -17.57 13.37 29.47
C GLN A 275 -16.20 14.03 29.71
N SER A 276 -15.22 13.79 28.84
CA SER A 276 -13.90 14.43 28.90
C SER A 276 -13.86 15.88 28.41
N ARG A 277 -14.94 16.31 27.72
CA ARG A 277 -15.10 17.67 27.16
C ARG A 277 -15.93 18.61 28.04
N CYS A 278 -16.46 18.13 29.17
CA CYS A 278 -17.20 18.90 30.17
C CYS A 278 -16.36 19.27 31.39
#